data_AF-B7UF67-F1
#
_entry.id   AF-B7UF67-F1
#
_cell.length_a   1.000
_cell.length_b   1.000
_cell.length_c   1.000
_cell.angle_alpha   90.00
_cell.angle_beta   90.00
_cell.angle_gamma   90.00
#
_symmetry.space_group_name_H-M   'P 1'
#
loop_
_entity.id
_entity.type
_entity.pdbx_description
1 polymer ?
#
loop_
_entity_poly.entity_id
_entity_poly.type
_entity_poly.pdbx_seq_one_letter_code
_entity_poly.pdbx_strand_id
1 'polypeptide(L)'
;MKMVDFRRMAAKMDQHMQQLDVRGIKEPHQIINLMMGYTPELHQIWTDTTDKELMVLTQEYPGFYRYALIMETAFEQESQKASRSYDGMPELSAANKKVMEKILTTAATLERGYLAYQENALAVFDGQIAQLDLSFNSWRVNVENFNKTLNTDEYITPMQRDYIHAGLTRIIDRLMDLQASMTNNRV
;
A
#
# COMPACT_ATOMS: atom_id res chain seq x y z
N MET A 1 -6.88 0.70 20.39
CA MET A 1 -5.41 0.87 20.27
C MET A 1 -4.92 1.87 21.30
N LYS A 2 -3.61 1.97 21.56
CA LYS A 2 -3.06 2.99 22.47
C LYS A 2 -2.31 4.06 21.67
N MET A 3 -2.14 5.26 22.26
CA MET A 3 -1.38 6.35 21.62
C MET A 3 0.03 5.97 21.18
N VAL A 4 0.68 5.05 21.90
CA VAL A 4 2.01 4.53 21.51
C VAL A 4 1.98 3.77 20.17
N ASP A 5 0.88 3.08 19.86
CA ASP A 5 0.73 2.35 18.60
C ASP A 5 0.59 3.32 17.43
N PHE A 6 -0.23 4.37 17.60
CA PHE A 6 -0.44 5.41 16.60
C PHE A 6 0.84 6.22 16.32
N ARG A 7 1.57 6.59 17.38
CA ARG A 7 2.88 7.24 17.24
C ARG A 7 3.86 6.40 16.42
N ARG A 8 3.90 5.08 16.67
CA ARG A 8 4.74 4.17 15.89
C ARG A 8 4.34 4.11 14.42
N MET A 9 3.05 4.12 14.11
CA MET A 9 2.56 4.15 12.71
C MET A 9 2.91 5.48 12.02
N ALA A 10 2.59 6.61 12.67
CA ALA A 10 2.89 7.95 12.17
C ALA A 10 4.41 8.15 11.94
N ALA A 11 5.24 7.72 12.89
CA ALA A 11 6.71 7.81 12.78
C ALA A 11 7.26 7.07 11.55
N LYS A 12 6.71 5.92 11.17
CA LYS A 12 7.16 5.19 9.97
C LYS A 12 6.83 5.96 8.69
N MET A 13 5.62 6.51 8.61
CA MET A 13 5.20 7.32 7.47
C MET A 13 6.03 8.60 7.36
N ASP A 14 6.29 9.23 8.51
CA ASP A 14 7.11 10.43 8.62
C ASP A 14 8.54 10.19 8.13
N GLN A 15 9.17 9.12 8.61
CA GLN A 15 10.51 8.72 8.17
C GLN A 15 10.56 8.49 6.65
N HIS A 16 9.57 7.78 6.10
CA HIS A 16 9.55 7.51 4.66
C HIS A 16 9.33 8.78 3.84
N MET A 17 8.48 9.69 4.30
CA MET A 17 8.30 11.00 3.68
C MET A 17 9.58 11.83 3.66
N GLN A 18 10.36 11.81 4.75
CA GLN A 18 11.66 12.48 4.79
C GLN A 18 12.65 11.85 3.79
N GLN A 19 12.64 10.53 3.62
CA GLN A 19 13.47 9.85 2.61
C GLN A 19 13.09 10.25 1.19
N LEU A 20 11.79 10.34 0.89
CA LEU A 20 11.30 10.82 -0.40
C LEU A 20 11.75 12.26 -0.67
N ASP A 21 11.75 13.12 0.36
CA ASP A 21 12.24 14.50 0.25
C ASP A 21 13.73 14.58 -0.05
N VAL A 22 14.57 13.75 0.60
CA VAL A 22 16.01 13.65 0.31
C VAL A 22 16.25 13.24 -1.15
N ARG A 23 15.39 12.35 -1.68
CA ARG A 23 15.43 11.92 -3.09
C ARG A 23 14.82 12.94 -4.05
N GLY A 24 14.33 14.09 -3.56
CA GLY A 24 13.72 15.14 -4.36
C GLY A 24 12.32 14.81 -4.88
N ILE A 25 11.67 13.74 -4.38
CA ILE A 25 10.32 13.35 -4.79
C ILE A 25 9.31 14.23 -4.08
N LYS A 26 8.71 15.16 -4.82
CA LYS A 26 7.77 16.15 -4.27
C LYS A 26 6.36 16.07 -4.84
N GLU A 27 6.22 15.45 -6.01
CA GLU A 27 4.95 15.38 -6.73
C GLU A 27 3.93 14.51 -5.99
N PRO A 28 2.71 15.02 -5.70
CA PRO A 28 1.71 14.29 -4.91
C PRO A 28 1.38 12.90 -5.45
N HIS A 29 1.22 12.75 -6.77
CA HIS A 29 0.91 11.46 -7.39
C HIS A 29 2.05 10.44 -7.25
N GLN A 30 3.31 10.90 -7.28
CA GLN A 30 4.47 10.03 -7.06
C GLN A 30 4.55 9.60 -5.60
N ILE A 31 4.31 10.53 -4.67
CA ILE A 31 4.27 10.25 -3.23
C ILE A 31 3.18 9.21 -2.91
N ILE A 32 1.96 9.39 -3.43
CA ILE A 32 0.86 8.44 -3.23
C ILE A 32 1.26 7.03 -3.69
N ASN A 33 1.89 6.92 -4.85
CA ASN A 33 2.31 5.64 -5.39
C ASN A 33 3.39 4.95 -4.53
N LEU A 34 4.36 5.71 -4.00
CA LEU A 34 5.45 5.19 -3.19
C LEU A 34 5.05 4.94 -1.72
N MET A 35 4.02 5.63 -1.25
CA MET A 35 3.50 5.52 0.12
C MET A 35 2.29 4.57 0.25
N MET A 36 1.87 3.93 -0.85
CA MET A 36 0.66 3.10 -0.91
C MET A 36 0.65 1.96 0.13
N GLY A 37 1.82 1.40 0.44
CA GLY A 37 1.96 0.39 1.50
C GLY A 37 1.52 0.87 2.89
N TYR A 38 1.51 2.18 3.14
CA TYR A 38 1.11 2.79 4.42
C TYR A 38 -0.38 3.15 4.49
N THR A 39 -1.14 3.09 3.38
CA THR A 39 -2.57 3.45 3.37
C THR A 39 -3.42 2.71 4.43
N PRO A 40 -3.21 1.41 4.71
CA PRO A 40 -3.95 0.74 5.79
C PRO A 40 -3.67 1.32 7.18
N GLU A 41 -2.41 1.64 7.50
CA GLU A 41 -2.03 2.24 8.78
C GLU A 41 -2.55 3.69 8.86
N LEU A 42 -2.54 4.44 7.75
CA LEU A 42 -3.14 5.77 7.67
C LEU A 42 -4.66 5.72 7.92
N HIS A 43 -5.37 4.79 7.28
CA HIS A 43 -6.79 4.59 7.51
C HIS A 43 -7.07 4.26 8.97
N GLN A 44 -6.26 3.37 9.57
CA GLN A 44 -6.41 3.00 10.97
C GLN A 44 -6.18 4.18 11.93
N ILE A 45 -5.23 5.06 11.64
CA ILE A 45 -5.06 6.32 12.40
C ILE A 45 -6.32 7.17 12.27
N TRP A 46 -6.85 7.38 11.07
CA TRP A 46 -8.05 8.20 10.85
C TRP A 46 -9.30 7.65 11.52
N THR A 47 -9.49 6.33 11.59
CA THR A 47 -10.70 5.72 12.17
C THR A 47 -10.63 5.55 13.68
N ASP A 48 -9.45 5.27 14.22
CA ASP A 48 -9.31 4.81 15.59
C ASP A 48 -8.75 5.88 16.55
N THR A 49 -8.39 7.07 16.06
CA THR A 49 -7.96 8.21 16.89
C THR A 49 -9.07 9.22 17.13
N THR A 50 -8.95 9.98 18.22
CA THR A 50 -9.74 11.20 18.42
C THR A 50 -9.08 12.41 17.75
N ASP A 51 -9.83 13.48 17.48
CA ASP A 51 -9.28 14.73 16.92
C ASP A 51 -8.10 15.29 17.72
N LYS A 52 -8.13 15.16 19.06
CA LYS A 52 -7.04 15.60 19.94
C LYS A 52 -5.78 14.76 19.74
N GLU A 53 -5.95 13.46 19.62
CA GLU A 53 -4.83 12.53 19.38
C GLU A 53 -4.26 12.73 17.97
N LEU A 54 -5.11 12.91 16.96
CA LEU A 54 -4.70 13.22 15.60
C LEU A 54 -3.92 14.54 15.55
N MET A 55 -4.40 15.59 16.22
CA MET A 55 -3.69 16.87 16.32
C MET A 55 -2.29 16.70 16.92
N VAL A 56 -2.15 15.93 18.00
CA VAL A 56 -0.84 15.62 18.59
C VAL A 56 0.07 14.91 17.58
N LEU A 57 -0.44 13.90 16.86
CA LEU A 57 0.35 13.18 15.85
C LEU A 57 0.81 14.09 14.71
N THR A 58 -0.05 15.00 14.23
CA THR A 58 0.32 15.93 13.15
C THR A 58 1.38 16.94 13.56
N GLN A 59 1.46 17.30 14.84
CA GLN A 59 2.49 18.17 15.38
C GLN A 59 3.81 17.43 15.62
N GLU A 60 3.74 16.20 16.13
CA GLU A 60 4.91 15.36 16.41
C GLU A 60 5.58 14.85 15.12
N TYR A 61 4.81 14.61 14.06
CA TYR A 61 5.25 13.96 12.83
C TYR A 61 4.81 14.76 11.57
N PRO A 62 5.55 15.81 11.18
CA PRO A 62 5.16 16.72 10.11
C PRO A 62 5.15 16.09 8.69
N GLY A 63 6.01 15.10 8.43
CA GLY A 63 6.01 14.30 7.21
C GLY A 63 4.77 13.40 7.12
N PHE A 64 4.36 12.79 8.23
CA PHE A 64 3.07 12.07 8.31
C PHE A 64 1.90 13.01 7.99
N TYR A 65 1.88 14.20 8.60
CA TYR A 65 0.83 15.19 8.33
C TYR A 65 0.77 15.57 6.84
N ARG A 66 1.93 15.81 6.21
CA ARG A 66 1.99 16.09 4.78
C ARG A 66 1.43 14.94 3.94
N TYR A 67 1.75 13.69 4.27
CA TYR A 67 1.20 12.54 3.56
C TYR A 67 -0.32 12.44 3.71
N ALA A 68 -0.84 12.63 4.93
CA ALA A 68 -2.27 12.63 5.19
C ALA A 68 -3.00 13.70 4.36
N LEU A 69 -2.45 14.92 4.29
CA LEU A 69 -3.02 16.01 3.50
C LEU A 69 -3.02 15.72 1.99
N ILE A 70 -1.95 15.10 1.47
CA ILE A 70 -1.88 14.66 0.07
C ILE A 70 -3.00 13.66 -0.23
N MET A 71 -3.20 12.67 0.65
CA MET A 71 -4.24 11.66 0.48
C MET A 71 -5.65 12.24 0.58
N GLU A 72 -5.89 13.15 1.52
CA GLU A 72 -7.16 13.87 1.67
C GLU A 72 -7.45 14.70 0.41
N THR A 73 -6.49 15.50 -0.05
CA THR A 73 -6.62 16.30 -1.28
C THR A 73 -6.91 15.42 -2.49
N ALA A 74 -6.23 14.27 -2.62
CA ALA A 74 -6.46 13.34 -3.71
C ALA A 74 -7.87 12.73 -3.64
N PHE A 75 -8.34 12.40 -2.43
CA PHE A 75 -9.71 11.90 -2.23
C PHE A 75 -10.77 12.95 -2.60
N GLU A 76 -10.59 14.20 -2.17
CA GLU A 76 -11.47 15.32 -2.53
C GLU A 76 -11.52 15.52 -4.05
N GLN A 77 -10.36 15.59 -4.71
CA GLN A 77 -10.28 15.70 -6.17
C GLN A 77 -10.97 14.52 -6.87
N GLU A 78 -10.78 13.31 -6.34
CA GLU A 78 -11.40 12.11 -6.88
C GLU A 78 -12.92 12.14 -6.73
N SER A 79 -13.44 12.67 -5.60
CA SER A 79 -14.87 12.85 -5.35
C SER A 79 -15.55 13.88 -6.26
N GLN A 80 -14.79 14.85 -6.77
CA GLN A 80 -15.30 15.92 -7.63
C GLN A 80 -15.37 15.52 -9.12
N LYS A 81 -14.82 14.37 -9.49
CA LYS A 81 -14.85 13.90 -10.87
C LYS A 81 -16.28 13.52 -11.28
N ALA A 82 -16.60 13.81 -12.53
CA ALA A 82 -17.82 13.29 -13.17
C ALA A 82 -17.81 11.75 -13.11
N SER A 83 -19.01 11.16 -13.23
CA SER A 83 -19.18 9.71 -13.14
C SER A 83 -18.21 8.97 -14.06
N ARG A 84 -17.49 7.99 -13.50
CA ARG A 84 -16.50 7.19 -14.20
C ARG A 84 -17.16 6.06 -14.97
N SER A 85 -16.42 5.52 -15.94
CA SER A 85 -16.78 4.33 -16.71
C SER A 85 -17.03 3.09 -15.84
N TYR A 86 -16.55 3.06 -14.60
CA TYR A 86 -16.69 1.93 -13.68
C TYR A 86 -17.71 2.15 -12.54
N ASP A 87 -18.34 3.32 -12.42
CA ASP A 87 -19.27 3.60 -11.30
C ASP A 87 -20.55 2.76 -11.35
N GLY A 88 -20.89 2.21 -12.51
CA GLY A 88 -22.02 1.29 -12.70
C GLY A 88 -21.65 -0.20 -12.64
N MET A 89 -20.41 -0.55 -12.31
CA MET A 89 -20.00 -1.96 -12.24
C MET A 89 -20.71 -2.68 -11.09
N PRO A 90 -21.13 -3.95 -11.30
CA PRO A 90 -21.65 -4.75 -10.21
C PRO A 90 -20.58 -4.94 -9.13
N GLU A 91 -21.02 -5.09 -7.89
CA GLU A 91 -20.10 -5.41 -6.81
C GLU A 91 -19.55 -6.83 -6.97
N LEU A 92 -18.29 -7.03 -6.55
CA LEU A 92 -17.78 -8.39 -6.37
C LEU A 92 -18.60 -9.13 -5.31
N SER A 93 -18.74 -10.44 -5.49
CA SER A 93 -19.32 -11.31 -4.46
C SER A 93 -18.57 -11.15 -3.13
N ALA A 94 -19.26 -11.37 -2.01
CA ALA A 94 -18.64 -11.26 -0.68
C ALA A 94 -17.39 -12.15 -0.54
N ALA A 95 -17.40 -13.33 -1.16
CA ALA A 95 -16.25 -14.23 -1.20
C ALA A 95 -15.07 -13.60 -1.97
N ASN A 96 -15.31 -13.06 -3.17
CA ASN A 96 -14.28 -12.42 -3.98
C ASN A 96 -13.75 -11.14 -3.32
N LYS A 97 -14.62 -10.34 -2.67
CA LYS A 97 -14.21 -9.18 -1.86
C LYS A 97 -13.24 -9.58 -0.75
N LYS A 98 -13.55 -10.64 0.00
CA LYS A 98 -12.70 -11.12 1.09
C LYS A 98 -11.33 -11.63 0.60
N VAL A 99 -11.29 -12.31 -0.54
CA VAL A 99 -10.02 -12.77 -1.13
C VAL A 99 -9.19 -11.57 -1.61
N MET A 100 -9.83 -10.62 -2.31
CA MET A 100 -9.19 -9.38 -2.76
C MET A 100 -8.60 -8.59 -1.58
N GLU A 101 -9.37 -8.40 -0.51
CA GLU A 101 -8.91 -7.71 0.70
C GLU A 101 -7.67 -8.39 1.28
N LYS A 102 -7.65 -9.73 1.38
CA LYS A 102 -6.49 -10.49 1.85
C LYS A 102 -5.27 -10.30 0.94
N ILE A 103 -5.46 -10.31 -0.38
CA ILE A 103 -4.39 -10.07 -1.36
C ILE A 103 -3.81 -8.67 -1.16
N LEU A 104 -4.64 -7.64 -1.07
CA LEU A 104 -4.21 -6.25 -0.95
C LEU A 104 -3.52 -5.97 0.39
N THR A 105 -4.07 -6.48 1.50
CA THR A 105 -3.47 -6.33 2.83
C THR A 105 -2.12 -7.04 2.96
N THR A 106 -1.99 -8.22 2.34
CA THR A 106 -0.71 -8.94 2.27
C THR A 106 0.30 -8.17 1.42
N ALA A 107 -0.12 -7.63 0.27
CA ALA A 107 0.75 -6.80 -0.58
C ALA A 107 1.25 -5.56 0.16
N ALA A 108 0.38 -4.84 0.87
CA ALA A 108 0.78 -3.67 1.65
C ALA A 108 1.79 -4.05 2.75
N THR A 109 1.63 -5.22 3.36
CA THR A 109 2.57 -5.74 4.37
C THR A 109 3.94 -6.07 3.77
N LEU A 110 3.96 -6.69 2.59
CA LEU A 110 5.20 -6.95 1.84
C LEU A 110 5.90 -5.65 1.46
N GLU A 111 5.15 -4.69 0.93
CA GLU A 111 5.67 -3.39 0.53
C GLU A 111 6.30 -2.66 1.73
N ARG A 112 5.60 -2.55 2.86
CA ARG A 112 6.18 -1.99 4.10
C ARG A 112 7.40 -2.76 4.58
N GLY A 113 7.39 -4.09 4.44
CA GLY A 113 8.52 -4.95 4.80
C GLY A 113 9.77 -4.60 3.99
N TYR A 114 9.66 -4.55 2.67
CA TYR A 114 10.79 -4.18 1.81
C TYR A 114 11.24 -2.73 2.06
N LEU A 115 10.32 -1.77 2.10
CA LEU A 115 10.65 -0.36 2.35
C LEU A 115 11.38 -0.16 3.69
N ALA A 116 11.05 -0.96 4.72
CA ALA A 116 11.74 -0.89 6.01
C ALA A 116 13.20 -1.34 5.95
N TYR A 117 13.59 -2.16 4.97
CA TYR A 117 14.96 -2.66 4.85
C TYR A 117 15.77 -1.96 3.76
N GLN A 118 15.13 -1.21 2.85
CA GLN A 118 15.73 -0.63 1.64
C GLN A 118 17.04 0.16 1.85
N GLU A 119 17.18 0.83 3.00
CA GLU A 119 18.32 1.70 3.31
C GLU A 119 19.08 1.28 4.59
N ASN A 120 18.75 0.12 5.15
CA ASN A 120 19.42 -0.42 6.33
C ASN A 120 20.56 -1.38 5.93
N ALA A 121 21.54 -1.59 6.81
CA ALA A 121 22.64 -2.54 6.56
C ALA A 121 22.09 -3.97 6.34
N LEU A 122 21.92 -4.35 5.07
CA LEU A 122 21.11 -5.50 4.65
C LEU A 122 21.61 -6.84 5.19
N ALA A 123 22.92 -6.98 5.39
CA ALA A 123 23.52 -8.21 5.93
C ALA A 123 23.00 -8.59 7.32
N VAL A 124 22.57 -7.61 8.13
CA VAL A 124 21.99 -7.87 9.46
C VAL A 124 20.57 -8.45 9.36
N PHE A 125 19.90 -8.24 8.23
CA PHE A 125 18.50 -8.58 8.01
C PHE A 125 18.29 -9.66 6.95
N ASP A 126 19.33 -10.39 6.54
CA ASP A 126 19.26 -11.34 5.44
C ASP A 126 18.19 -12.42 5.65
N GLY A 127 18.02 -12.91 6.88
CA GLY A 127 16.96 -13.87 7.21
C GLY A 127 15.55 -13.28 7.08
N GLN A 128 15.36 -12.03 7.50
CA GLN A 128 14.08 -11.32 7.39
C GLN A 128 13.73 -11.03 5.93
N ILE A 129 14.72 -10.63 5.13
CA ILE A 129 14.56 -10.40 3.69
C ILE A 129 14.23 -11.71 2.97
N ALA A 130 14.91 -12.82 3.28
CA ALA A 130 14.59 -14.13 2.71
C ALA A 130 13.15 -14.57 3.05
N GLN A 131 12.67 -14.27 4.26
CA GLN A 131 11.29 -14.55 4.65
C GLN A 131 10.29 -13.67 3.89
N LEU A 132 10.62 -12.40 3.61
CA LEU A 132 9.83 -11.53 2.75
C LEU A 132 9.75 -12.08 1.32
N ASP A 133 10.87 -12.57 0.77
CA ASP A 133 10.92 -13.16 -0.57
C ASP A 133 10.02 -14.40 -0.68
N LEU A 134 10.07 -15.30 0.32
CA LEU A 134 9.17 -16.45 0.39
C LEU A 134 7.70 -16.03 0.48
N SER A 135 7.41 -15.01 1.29
CA SER A 135 6.06 -14.47 1.44
C SER A 135 5.56 -13.83 0.16
N PHE A 136 6.44 -13.14 -0.59
CA PHE A 136 6.12 -12.57 -1.89
C PHE A 136 5.81 -13.64 -2.94
N ASN A 137 6.60 -14.72 -2.99
CA ASN A 137 6.31 -15.84 -3.89
C ASN A 137 4.96 -16.49 -3.59
N SER A 138 4.66 -16.73 -2.31
CA SER A 138 3.35 -17.24 -1.88
C SER A 138 2.20 -16.29 -2.27
N TRP A 139 2.41 -14.98 -2.08
CA TRP A 139 1.44 -13.96 -2.48
C TRP A 139 1.17 -13.97 -4.00
N ARG A 140 2.21 -14.11 -4.84
CA ARG A 140 2.05 -14.22 -6.31
C ARG A 140 1.21 -15.42 -6.71
N VAL A 141 1.42 -16.58 -6.07
CA VAL A 141 0.59 -17.78 -6.31
C VAL A 141 -0.87 -17.52 -5.92
N ASN A 142 -1.12 -16.83 -4.81
CA ASN A 142 -2.48 -16.46 -4.40
C ASN A 142 -3.17 -15.52 -5.42
N VAL A 143 -2.42 -14.55 -5.97
CA VAL A 143 -2.90 -13.66 -7.03
C VAL A 143 -3.25 -14.45 -8.29
N GLU A 144 -2.37 -15.35 -8.73
CA GLU A 144 -2.61 -16.18 -9.91
C GLU A 144 -3.85 -17.08 -9.75
N ASN A 145 -3.99 -17.71 -8.58
CA ASN A 145 -5.16 -18.54 -8.27
C ASN A 145 -6.44 -17.72 -8.24
N PHE A 146 -6.40 -16.51 -7.67
CA PHE A 146 -7.57 -15.62 -7.66
C PHE A 146 -7.96 -15.17 -9.08
N ASN A 147 -6.99 -14.82 -9.93
CA ASN A 147 -7.26 -14.50 -11.33
C ASN A 147 -7.89 -15.68 -12.09
N LYS A 148 -7.44 -16.92 -11.83
CA LYS A 148 -8.08 -18.13 -12.38
C LYS A 148 -9.53 -18.25 -11.93
N THR A 149 -9.81 -18.05 -10.64
CA THR A 149 -11.19 -18.05 -10.11
C THR A 149 -12.07 -17.00 -10.79
N LEU A 150 -11.58 -15.76 -10.92
CA LEU A 150 -12.33 -14.68 -11.60
C LEU A 150 -12.58 -14.98 -13.07
N ASN A 151 -11.65 -15.63 -13.76
CA ASN A 151 -11.80 -16.04 -15.16
C ASN A 151 -12.89 -17.10 -15.35
N THR A 152 -13.11 -17.95 -14.35
CA THR A 152 -14.16 -18.98 -14.37
C THR A 152 -15.50 -18.53 -13.80
N ASP A 153 -15.56 -17.35 -13.17
CA ASP A 153 -16.78 -16.80 -12.58
C ASP A 153 -17.61 -16.08 -13.67
N GLU A 154 -18.73 -16.68 -14.04
CA GLU A 154 -19.65 -16.18 -15.08
C GLU A 154 -20.30 -14.84 -14.70
N TYR A 155 -20.34 -14.50 -13.41
CA TYR A 155 -20.94 -13.25 -12.92
C TYR A 155 -19.96 -12.08 -12.93
N ILE A 156 -18.67 -12.33 -13.21
CA ILE A 156 -17.66 -11.27 -13.33
C ILE A 156 -17.57 -10.83 -14.79
N THR A 157 -17.85 -9.55 -15.02
CA THR A 157 -17.76 -8.96 -16.36
C THR A 157 -16.31 -8.92 -16.86
N PRO A 158 -16.07 -8.96 -18.19
CA PRO A 158 -14.73 -8.79 -18.75
C PRO A 158 -14.04 -7.51 -18.25
N MET A 159 -14.78 -6.41 -18.18
CA MET A 159 -14.26 -5.13 -17.71
C MET A 159 -13.79 -5.20 -16.25
N GLN A 160 -14.55 -5.82 -15.33
CA GLN A 160 -14.10 -6.02 -13.95
C GLN A 160 -12.83 -6.86 -13.87
N ARG A 161 -12.71 -7.92 -14.69
CA ARG A 161 -11.48 -8.72 -14.76
C ARG A 161 -10.30 -7.90 -15.22
N ASP A 162 -10.46 -7.10 -16.27
CA ASP A 162 -9.38 -6.27 -16.82
C ASP A 162 -8.90 -5.24 -15.80
N TYR A 163 -9.80 -4.57 -15.09
CA TYR A 163 -9.44 -3.62 -14.04
C TYR A 163 -8.71 -4.29 -12.87
N ILE A 164 -9.20 -5.43 -12.39
CA ILE A 164 -8.57 -6.19 -11.32
C ILE A 164 -7.17 -6.66 -11.75
N HIS A 165 -7.06 -7.23 -12.94
CA HIS A 165 -5.80 -7.72 -13.48
C HIS A 165 -4.78 -6.58 -13.62
N ALA A 166 -5.20 -5.44 -14.19
CA ALA A 166 -4.34 -4.26 -14.33
C ALA A 166 -3.87 -3.72 -12.98
N GLY A 167 -4.76 -3.67 -11.99
CA GLY A 167 -4.43 -3.24 -10.62
C GLY A 167 -3.41 -4.18 -9.96
N LEU A 168 -3.65 -5.49 -10.00
CA LEU A 168 -2.76 -6.48 -9.40
C LEU A 168 -1.40 -6.56 -10.11
N THR A 169 -1.36 -6.39 -11.44
CA THR A 169 -0.11 -6.34 -12.22
C THR A 169 0.79 -5.20 -11.74
N ARG A 170 0.23 -3.99 -11.59
CA ARG A 170 1.00 -2.84 -11.08
C ARG A 170 1.57 -3.06 -9.69
N ILE A 171 0.87 -3.79 -8.83
CA ILE A 171 1.35 -4.15 -7.49
C ILE A 171 2.48 -5.19 -7.59
N ILE A 172 2.35 -6.19 -8.47
CA ILE A 172 3.41 -7.15 -8.75
C ILE A 172 4.68 -6.42 -9.21
N ASP A 173 4.58 -5.55 -10.20
CA ASP A 173 5.72 -4.80 -10.74
C ASP A 173 6.42 -4.00 -9.65
N ARG A 174 5.66 -3.28 -8.81
CA ARG A 174 6.21 -2.49 -7.70
C ARG A 174 6.92 -3.37 -6.66
N LEU A 175 6.34 -4.52 -6.29
CA LEU A 175 6.98 -5.44 -5.34
C LEU A 175 8.24 -6.09 -5.94
N MET A 176 8.26 -6.35 -7.24
CA MET A 176 9.46 -6.82 -7.94
C MET A 176 10.56 -5.78 -7.94
N ASP A 177 10.25 -4.51 -8.20
CA ASP A 177 11.22 -3.41 -8.14
C ASP A 177 11.83 -3.26 -6.74
N LEU A 178 10.98 -3.34 -5.71
CA LEU A 178 11.43 -3.30 -4.32
C LEU A 178 12.34 -4.48 -3.98
N GLN A 179 11.95 -5.71 -4.35
CA GLN A 179 12.77 -6.90 -4.16
C GLN A 179 14.13 -6.80 -4.89
N ALA A 180 14.13 -6.32 -6.14
CA ALA A 180 15.35 -6.15 -6.92
C ALA A 180 16.30 -5.12 -6.27
N SER A 181 15.74 -4.03 -5.73
CA SER A 181 16.53 -3.03 -5.03
C SER A 181 17.23 -3.58 -3.78
N MET A 182 16.63 -4.55 -3.07
CA MET A 182 17.28 -5.25 -1.95
C MET A 182 18.47 -6.10 -2.42
N THR A 183 18.36 -6.69 -3.61
CA THR A 183 19.42 -7.56 -4.14
C THR A 183 20.62 -6.73 -4.61
N ASN A 184 20.37 -5.59 -5.27
CA ASN A 184 21.42 -4.71 -5.77
C ASN A 184 22.20 -4.01 -4.64
N ASN A 185 21.56 -3.74 -3.51
CA ASN A 185 22.21 -3.13 -2.33
C ASN A 185 23.03 -4.13 -1.48
N ARG A 186 23.09 -5.42 -1.86
CA ARG A 186 23.91 -6.46 -1.20
C ARG A 186 25.31 -6.65 -1.82
N VAL A 187 25.60 -6.00 -2.95
CA VAL A 187 26.89 -6.09 -3.68
C VAL A 187 27.76 -4.88 -3.35
#